data_AF-A0A7D5RYM2-F1
#
_entry.id   AF-A0A7D5RYM2-F1
#
_cell.length_a   1.000
_cell.length_b   1.000
_cell.length_c   1.000
_cell.angle_alpha   90.00
_cell.angle_beta   90.00
_cell.angle_gamma   90.00
#
_symmetry.space_group_name_H-M   'P 1'
#
loop_
_entity.id
_entity.type
_entity.pdbx_description
1 polymer ?
#
loop_
_entity_poly.entity_id
_entity_poly.type
_entity_poly.pdbx_seq_one_letter_code
_entity_poly.pdbx_strand_id
1 'polypeptide(L)'
;MNLHPDPEINVMFNKMYQMRDEILTKLATIYESAGLTTAQVKNYLDNPNNFPPETWQRIQSERDILEKKVSEVLKIYGKKKKKD
;
A
#
# COMPACT_ATOMS: atom_id res chain seq x y z
N MET A 1 2.61 18.26 -4.22
CA MET A 1 2.97 18.20 -5.67
C MET A 1 1.69 18.36 -6.48
N ASN A 2 1.70 19.12 -7.58
CA ASN A 2 0.58 19.14 -8.53
C ASN A 2 0.78 18.03 -9.55
N LEU A 3 0.24 16.85 -9.22
CA LEU A 3 0.34 15.64 -10.05
C LEU A 3 -0.85 15.51 -11.00
N HIS A 4 -1.90 16.30 -10.79
CA HIS A 4 -3.10 16.35 -11.60
C HIS A 4 -3.62 17.79 -11.74
N PRO A 5 -4.26 18.18 -12.86
CA PRO A 5 -4.89 19.51 -13.01
C PRO A 5 -6.12 19.71 -12.10
N ASP A 6 -6.71 18.62 -11.59
CA ASP A 6 -7.84 18.66 -10.65
C ASP A 6 -7.33 18.84 -9.20
N PRO A 7 -7.71 19.93 -8.51
CA PRO A 7 -7.28 20.22 -7.13
C PRO A 7 -7.70 19.13 -6.13
N GLU A 8 -8.88 18.54 -6.31
CA GLU A 8 -9.45 17.53 -5.41
C GLU A 8 -8.67 16.21 -5.51
N ILE A 9 -8.22 15.88 -6.72
CA ILE A 9 -7.36 14.73 -6.99
C ILE A 9 -5.96 14.92 -6.39
N ASN A 10 -5.40 16.13 -6.45
CA ASN A 10 -4.14 16.42 -5.77
C ASN A 10 -4.25 16.27 -4.24
N VAL A 11 -5.37 16.68 -3.64
CA VAL A 11 -5.62 16.48 -2.21
C VAL A 11 -5.65 14.99 -1.86
N MET A 12 -6.34 14.16 -2.65
CA MET A 12 -6.35 12.71 -2.43
C MET A 12 -4.98 12.06 -2.64
N PHE A 13 -4.23 12.42 -3.67
CA PHE A 13 -2.87 11.92 -3.86
C PHE A 13 -1.96 12.30 -2.70
N ASN A 14 -2.00 13.57 -2.28
CA ASN A 14 -1.22 14.02 -1.13
C ASN A 14 -1.59 13.23 0.14
N LYS A 15 -2.88 12.94 0.35
CA LYS A 15 -3.33 12.13 1.49
C LYS A 15 -2.86 10.67 1.40
N MET A 16 -2.87 10.06 0.21
CA MET A 16 -2.30 8.72 0.00
C MET A 16 -0.79 8.69 0.21
N TYR A 17 -0.06 9.71 -0.25
CA TYR A 17 1.37 9.84 -0.01
C TYR A 17 1.68 10.02 1.47
N GLN A 18 0.91 10.85 2.18
CA GLN A 18 1.03 11.01 3.63
C GLN A 18 0.79 9.69 4.37
N MET A 19 -0.27 8.96 4.03
CA MET A 19 -0.53 7.65 4.64
C MET A 19 0.59 6.65 4.33
N ARG A 20 1.15 6.66 3.12
CA ARG A 20 2.31 5.85 2.77
C ARG A 20 3.53 6.23 3.62
N ASP A 21 3.82 7.50 3.77
CA ASP A 21 4.96 7.99 4.54
C ASP A 21 4.80 7.68 6.03
N GLU A 22 3.58 7.76 6.57
CA GLU A 22 3.27 7.34 7.94
C GLU A 22 3.49 5.84 8.13
N ILE A 23 3.07 5.01 7.18
CA ILE A 23 3.32 3.55 7.21
C ILE A 23 4.82 3.29 7.16
N LEU A 24 5.55 3.95 6.25
CA LEU A 24 7.00 3.80 6.12
C LEU A 24 7.74 4.25 7.39
N THR A 25 7.26 5.32 8.05
CA THR A 25 7.84 5.83 9.29
C THR A 25 7.59 4.86 10.45
N LYS A 26 6.37 4.36 10.61
CA LYS A 26 6.05 3.34 11.64
C LYS A 26 6.85 2.06 11.42
N LEU A 27 6.99 1.65 10.16
CA LEU A 27 7.84 0.55 9.76
C LEU A 27 9.30 0.83 10.13
N ALA A 28 9.84 2.02 9.86
CA ALA A 28 11.18 2.42 10.26
C ALA A 28 11.40 2.38 11.78
N THR A 29 10.42 2.80 12.59
CA THR A 29 10.49 2.68 14.05
C THR A 29 10.48 1.21 14.50
N ILE A 30 9.69 0.35 13.85
CA ILE A 30 9.74 -1.10 14.09
C ILE A 30 11.11 -1.66 13.67
N TYR A 31 11.71 -1.15 12.59
CA TYR A 31 13.02 -1.57 12.09
C TYR A 31 14.16 -1.23 13.06
N GLU A 32 14.18 0.01 13.58
CA GLU A 32 15.16 0.44 14.59
C GLU A 32 15.02 -0.32 15.91
N SER A 33 13.78 -0.55 16.37
CA SER A 33 13.55 -1.24 17.64
C SER A 33 13.80 -2.75 17.58
N ALA A 34 13.58 -3.38 16.42
CA ALA A 34 13.78 -4.83 16.24
C ALA A 34 15.15 -5.21 15.67
N GLY A 35 15.97 -4.25 15.22
CA GLY A 35 17.24 -4.52 14.52
C GLY A 35 17.07 -5.19 13.15
N LEU A 36 15.87 -5.10 12.56
CA LEU A 36 15.51 -5.77 11.31
C LEU A 36 15.43 -4.76 10.17
N THR A 37 16.09 -5.06 9.04
CA THR A 37 15.99 -4.25 7.83
C THR A 37 14.65 -4.44 7.12
N THR A 38 14.23 -3.44 6.34
CA THR A 38 13.03 -3.50 5.49
C THR A 38 13.02 -4.75 4.59
N ALA A 39 14.18 -5.13 4.06
CA ALA A 39 14.33 -6.31 3.22
C ALA A 39 14.09 -7.61 4.01
N GLN A 40 14.58 -7.70 5.25
CA GLN A 40 14.37 -8.86 6.10
C GLN A 40 12.91 -9.03 6.50
N VAL A 41 12.21 -7.95 6.86
CA VAL A 41 10.77 -8.01 7.18
C VAL A 41 9.96 -8.34 5.94
N LYS A 42 10.28 -7.74 4.79
CA LYS A 42 9.63 -8.08 3.53
C LYS A 42 9.79 -9.56 3.20
N ASN A 43 11.02 -10.08 3.26
CA ASN A 43 11.31 -11.49 3.03
C ASN A 43 10.60 -12.39 4.04
N TYR A 44 10.46 -11.95 5.29
CA TYR A 44 9.70 -12.67 6.30
C TYR A 44 8.21 -12.75 5.97
N LEU A 45 7.62 -11.60 5.60
CA LEU A 45 6.20 -11.48 5.26
C LEU A 45 5.85 -12.10 3.89
N ASP A 46 6.83 -12.30 3.01
CA ASP A 46 6.63 -12.90 1.68
C ASP A 46 6.95 -14.40 1.65
N ASN A 47 7.42 -14.98 2.76
CA ASN A 47 7.69 -16.40 2.85
C ASN A 47 6.49 -17.17 3.46
N PRO A 48 5.81 -18.04 2.70
CA PRO A 48 4.66 -18.80 3.20
C PRO A 48 5.01 -19.73 4.38
N ASN A 49 6.27 -20.20 4.46
CA ASN A 49 6.71 -21.11 5.51
C ASN A 49 6.80 -20.45 6.90
N ASN A 50 6.75 -19.10 6.95
CA ASN A 50 6.78 -18.36 8.21
C ASN A 50 5.38 -18.26 8.88
N PHE A 51 4.34 -18.77 8.23
CA PHE A 51 2.97 -18.66 8.71
C PHE A 51 2.25 -20.02 8.65
N PRO A 52 1.32 -20.29 9.59
CA PRO A 52 0.38 -21.40 9.43
C PRO A 52 -0.42 -21.27 8.13
N PRO A 53 -0.81 -22.38 7.48
CA PRO A 53 -1.53 -22.34 6.20
C PRO A 53 -2.79 -21.45 6.23
N GLU A 54 -3.61 -21.53 7.29
CA GLU A 54 -4.80 -20.66 7.40
C GLU A 54 -4.45 -19.16 7.49
N THR A 55 -3.34 -18.84 8.15
CA THR A 55 -2.90 -17.45 8.35
C THR A 55 -2.34 -16.90 7.04
N TRP A 56 -1.56 -17.72 6.32
CA TRP A 56 -1.06 -17.35 5.01
C TRP A 56 -2.19 -17.09 4.01
N GLN A 57 -3.18 -18.00 3.95
CA GLN A 57 -4.35 -17.82 3.08
C GLN A 57 -5.12 -16.53 3.39
N ARG A 58 -5.26 -16.18 4.68
CA ARG A 58 -5.89 -14.91 5.09
C ARG A 58 -5.07 -13.70 4.62
N ILE A 59 -3.75 -13.70 4.85
CA ILE A 59 -2.85 -12.62 4.42
C ILE A 59 -2.94 -12.42 2.90
N GLN A 60 -2.93 -13.50 2.11
CA GLN A 60 -3.06 -13.42 0.65
C GLN A 60 -4.43 -12.87 0.24
N SER A 61 -5.50 -13.31 0.88
CA SER A 61 -6.86 -12.80 0.62
C SER A 61 -6.96 -11.30 0.88
N GLU A 62 -6.37 -10.80 1.98
CA GLU A 62 -6.35 -9.38 2.29
C GLU A 62 -5.51 -8.56 1.29
N ARG A 63 -4.37 -9.10 0.84
CA ARG A 63 -3.55 -8.50 -0.23
C ARG A 63 -4.35 -8.36 -1.52
N ASP A 64 -5.03 -9.42 -1.96
CA ASP A 64 -5.87 -9.41 -3.16
C ASP A 64 -6.99 -8.37 -3.08
N ILE A 65 -7.63 -8.23 -1.91
CA ILE A 65 -8.69 -7.23 -1.70
C ILE A 65 -8.11 -5.82 -1.82
N LEU A 66 -6.95 -5.56 -1.24
CA LEU A 66 -6.29 -4.26 -1.31
C LEU A 66 -5.86 -3.93 -2.75
N GLU A 67 -5.28 -4.89 -3.48
CA GLU A 67 -4.91 -4.70 -4.88
C GLU A 67 -6.13 -4.40 -5.76
N LYS A 68 -7.24 -5.10 -5.56
CA LYS A 68 -8.50 -4.83 -6.26
C LYS A 68 -9.01 -3.42 -5.97
N LYS A 69 -9.02 -3.00 -4.70
CA LYS A 69 -9.42 -1.64 -4.31
C LYS A 69 -8.54 -0.58 -4.97
N VAL A 70 -7.22 -0.77 -4.97
CA VAL A 70 -6.29 0.14 -5.65
C VAL A 70 -6.56 0.18 -7.16
N SER A 71 -6.76 -0.98 -7.80
CA SER A 71 -7.09 -1.07 -9.23
C SER A 71 -8.41 -0.39 -9.57
N GLU A 72 -9.45 -0.55 -8.76
CA GLU A 72 -10.75 0.09 -8.94
C GLU A 72 -10.63 1.62 -8.82
N VAL A 73 -9.94 2.10 -7.79
CA VAL A 73 -9.64 3.53 -7.62
C VAL A 73 -8.92 4.05 -8.87
N LEU A 74 -7.85 3.39 -9.34
CA LEU A 74 -7.12 3.78 -10.55
C LEU A 74 -8.00 3.76 -11.82
N LYS A 75 -8.91 2.78 -11.97
CA LYS A 75 -9.84 2.70 -13.12
C LYS A 75 -10.88 3.82 -13.12
N ILE A 76 -11.41 4.19 -11.95
CA ILE A 76 -12.34 5.32 -11.81
C ILE A 76 -11.66 6.60 -12.30
N TYR A 77 -10.39 6.81 -11.94
CA TYR A 77 -9.61 7.95 -12.40
C TYR A 77 -9.27 7.89 -13.90
N GLY A 78 -8.92 6.71 -14.42
CA GLY A 78 -8.66 6.53 -15.86
C GLY A 78 -9.87 6.76 -16.75
N LYS A 79 -11.10 6.54 -16.24
CA LYS A 79 -12.35 6.81 -16.97
C LYS A 79 -12.79 8.28 -16.90
N LYS A 80 -12.53 9.00 -15.81
CA LYS A 80 -12.80 10.45 -15.72
C LYS A 80 -12.00 11.25 -16.77
N LYS A 81 -10.72 10.93 -16.97
CA LYS A 81 -9.87 11.57 -18.01
C LYS A 81 -10.31 11.38 -19.47
N LYS A 82 -11.26 10.48 -19.78
CA LYS A 82 -11.75 10.22 -21.15
C LYS A 82 -13.09 10.89 -21.46
N LYS A 83 -13.71 11.56 -20.49
CA LYS A 83 -15.02 12.22 -20.64
C LYS A 83 -14.95 13.76 -20.60
N ASP A 84 -13.77 14.31 -20.35
CA ASP A 84 -13.43 15.74 -20.50
C ASP A 84 -12.62 15.92 -21.78
#